data_AF-A0A227J3I7-F1
#
_entry.id   AF-A0A227J3I7-F1
#
_cell.length_a   1.000
_cell.length_b   1.000
_cell.length_c   1.000
_cell.angle_alpha   90.00
_cell.angle_beta   90.00
_cell.angle_gamma   90.00
#
_symmetry.space_group_name_H-M   'P 1'
#
loop_
_entity.id
_entity.type
_entity.pdbx_description
1 polymer ?
#
loop_
_entity_poly.entity_id
_entity_poly.type
_entity_poly.pdbx_seq_one_letter_code
_entity_poly.pdbx_strand_id
1 'polypeptide(L)'
;ASTLQKRLQPQIEAIQMPPGYSLEWGGEYESSGDAQESLFTTMPMGYLFMFLITVFLFNSIKEPLIVWLTVPLALIGVTTGLLALNTPFGFMALLGFLSLSGMVLKNG
;
A
#
# COMPACT_ATOMS: atom_id res chain seq x y z
N ALA A 1 19.21 -3.92 6.38
CA ALA A 1 19.70 -4.74 5.26
C ALA A 1 19.40 -4.09 3.90
N SER A 2 18.16 -3.67 3.63
CA SER A 2 17.73 -3.03 2.37
C SER A 2 18.49 -1.75 1.96
N THR A 3 18.99 -0.96 2.93
CA THR A 3 19.73 0.29 2.65
C THR A 3 21.15 0.08 2.10
N LEU A 4 21.79 -1.06 2.44
CA LEU A 4 23.13 -1.40 1.96
C LEU A 4 23.08 -1.96 0.54
N GLN A 5 22.05 -2.76 0.23
CA GLN A 5 21.83 -3.33 -1.09
C GLN A 5 21.62 -2.24 -2.15
N LYS A 6 20.75 -1.25 -1.87
CA LYS A 6 20.52 -0.10 -2.78
C LYS A 6 21.79 0.70 -3.11
N ARG A 7 22.82 0.65 -2.26
CA ARG A 7 24.06 1.42 -2.44
C ARG A 7 25.14 0.65 -3.21
N LEU A 8 25.10 -0.68 -3.17
CA LEU A 8 26.07 -1.56 -3.83
C LEU A 8 25.59 -2.04 -5.21
N GLN A 9 24.28 -2.07 -5.45
CA GLN A 9 23.67 -2.43 -6.73
C GLN A 9 24.28 -1.68 -7.95
N PRO A 10 24.38 -0.34 -7.96
CA PRO A 10 24.93 0.37 -9.11
C PRO A 10 26.45 0.18 -9.30
N GLN A 11 27.18 -0.23 -8.25
CA GLN A 11 28.63 -0.47 -8.33
C GLN A 11 28.94 -1.86 -8.89
N ILE A 12 28.05 -2.83 -8.68
CA ILE A 12 28.20 -4.22 -9.15
C ILE A 12 27.72 -4.34 -10.61
N GLU A 13 26.66 -3.62 -10.99
CA GLU A 13 26.17 -3.56 -12.38
C GLU A 13 27.12 -2.80 -13.32
N ALA A 14 28.04 -1.98 -12.77
CA ALA A 14 29.06 -1.25 -13.54
C ALA A 14 30.28 -2.10 -13.93
N ILE A 15 30.38 -3.34 -13.45
CA ILE A 15 31.48 -4.25 -13.79
C ILE A 15 31.19 -4.86 -15.16
N GLN A 16 32.05 -4.59 -16.15
CA GLN A 16 31.94 -5.21 -17.48
C GLN A 16 32.21 -6.72 -17.37
N MET A 17 31.15 -7.51 -17.50
CA MET A 17 31.24 -8.96 -17.45
C MET A 17 31.68 -9.52 -18.82
N PRO A 18 32.57 -10.54 -18.84
CA PRO A 18 33.00 -11.19 -20.07
C PRO A 18 31.81 -11.87 -20.79
N PRO A 19 31.85 -11.98 -22.13
CA PRO A 19 30.75 -12.53 -22.92
C PRO A 19 30.47 -13.99 -22.50
N GLY A 20 29.24 -14.26 -22.07
CA GLY A 20 28.79 -15.57 -21.61
C GLY A 20 28.44 -15.68 -20.12
N TYR A 21 28.66 -14.62 -19.33
CA TYR A 21 28.25 -14.56 -17.92
C TYR A 21 27.04 -13.64 -17.74
N SER A 22 26.01 -14.13 -17.06
CA SER A 22 24.84 -13.35 -16.61
C SER A 22 24.93 -13.10 -15.10
N LEU A 23 24.53 -11.90 -14.67
CA LEU A 23 24.37 -11.54 -13.27
C LEU A 23 22.88 -11.52 -12.95
N GLU A 24 22.43 -12.41 -12.07
CA GLU A 24 21.07 -12.42 -11.55
C GLU A 24 21.11 -12.16 -10.04
N TRP A 25 20.27 -11.23 -9.58
CA TRP A 25 20.18 -10.84 -8.18
C TRP A 25 19.31 -11.84 -7.40
N GLY A 26 19.89 -12.98 -7.01
CA GLY A 26 19.18 -14.01 -6.22
C GLY A 26 19.02 -13.68 -4.72
N GLY A 27 18.09 -14.36 -4.04
CA GLY A 27 17.90 -14.30 -2.57
C GLY A 27 16.72 -13.44 -2.12
N GLU A 28 16.90 -12.60 -1.10
CA GLU A 28 15.83 -11.75 -0.53
C GLU A 28 15.26 -10.72 -1.53
N TYR A 29 16.02 -10.33 -2.56
CA TYR A 29 15.57 -9.36 -3.57
C TYR A 29 14.63 -9.98 -4.59
N GLU A 30 14.98 -11.16 -5.10
CA GLU A 30 14.11 -11.96 -5.96
C GLU A 30 12.87 -12.42 -5.18
N SER A 31 13.04 -12.95 -3.96
CA SER A 31 11.90 -13.33 -3.12
C SER A 31 11.00 -12.15 -2.74
N SER A 32 11.55 -10.94 -2.54
CA SER A 32 10.75 -9.73 -2.33
C SER A 32 10.07 -9.28 -3.62
N GLY A 33 10.75 -9.38 -4.76
CA GLY A 33 10.22 -9.07 -6.09
C GLY A 33 9.06 -9.99 -6.45
N ASP A 34 9.24 -11.30 -6.33
CA ASP A 34 8.23 -12.33 -6.57
C ASP A 34 7.03 -12.19 -5.63
N ALA A 35 7.29 -11.92 -4.34
CA ALA A 35 6.23 -11.65 -3.39
C ALA A 35 5.48 -10.36 -3.75
N GLN A 36 6.20 -9.31 -4.16
CA GLN A 36 5.60 -8.04 -4.57
C GLN A 36 4.76 -8.23 -5.85
N GLU A 37 5.24 -8.97 -6.84
CA GLU A 37 4.52 -9.30 -8.08
C GLU A 37 3.27 -10.16 -7.79
N SER A 38 3.40 -11.15 -6.92
CA SER A 38 2.27 -11.98 -6.47
C SER A 38 1.21 -11.15 -5.73
N LEU A 39 1.65 -10.22 -4.88
CA LEU A 39 0.77 -9.28 -4.19
C LEU A 39 0.11 -8.31 -5.17
N PHE A 40 0.85 -7.76 -6.15
CA PHE A 40 0.31 -6.88 -7.18
C PHE A 40 -0.68 -7.61 -8.10
N THR A 41 -0.50 -8.91 -8.32
CA THR A 41 -1.45 -9.74 -9.07
C THR A 41 -2.72 -10.04 -8.27
N THR A 42 -2.57 -10.27 -6.97
CA THR A 42 -3.70 -10.66 -6.09
C THR A 42 -4.49 -9.46 -5.56
N MET A 43 -3.84 -8.31 -5.32
CA MET A 43 -4.45 -7.08 -4.80
C MET A 43 -5.66 -6.60 -5.63
N PRO A 44 -5.58 -6.47 -6.97
CA PRO A 44 -6.70 -6.02 -7.79
C PRO A 44 -7.93 -6.91 -7.62
N MET A 45 -7.72 -8.23 -7.55
CA MET A 45 -8.80 -9.19 -7.35
C MET A 45 -9.43 -9.04 -5.96
N GLY A 46 -8.61 -8.88 -4.92
CA GLY A 46 -9.09 -8.63 -3.55
C GLY A 46 -9.90 -7.34 -3.44
N TYR A 47 -9.41 -6.25 -4.02
CA TYR A 47 -10.12 -4.97 -4.05
C TYR A 47 -11.43 -5.04 -4.84
N LEU A 48 -11.46 -5.80 -5.94
CA LEU A 48 -12.70 -6.03 -6.69
C LEU A 48 -13.75 -6.76 -5.83
N PHE A 49 -13.36 -7.81 -5.12
CA PHE A 49 -14.28 -8.51 -4.21
C PHE A 49 -14.75 -7.61 -3.06
N MET A 50 -13.85 -6.84 -2.44
CA MET A 50 -14.22 -5.87 -1.42
C MET A 50 -15.22 -4.84 -1.96
N PHE A 51 -15.00 -4.32 -3.17
CA PHE A 51 -15.93 -3.39 -3.82
C PHE A 51 -17.30 -4.03 -4.04
N LEU A 52 -17.35 -5.25 -4.60
CA LEU A 52 -18.60 -5.97 -4.82
C LEU A 52 -19.36 -6.22 -3.51
N ILE A 53 -18.68 -6.65 -2.45
CA ILE A 53 -19.30 -6.85 -1.12
C ILE A 53 -19.89 -5.53 -0.61
N THR A 54 -19.17 -4.41 -0.76
CA THR A 54 -19.70 -3.10 -0.36
C THR A 54 -20.92 -2.70 -1.19
N VAL A 55 -20.94 -2.97 -2.50
CA VAL A 55 -22.12 -2.73 -3.36
C VAL A 55 -23.33 -3.57 -2.91
N PHE A 56 -23.11 -4.84 -2.58
CA PHE A 56 -24.19 -5.70 -2.07
C PHE A 56 -24.69 -5.25 -0.69
N LEU A 57 -23.79 -4.78 0.18
CA LEU A 57 -24.13 -4.31 1.51
C LEU A 57 -25.06 -3.08 1.47
N PHE A 58 -24.75 -2.14 0.58
CA PHE A 58 -25.51 -0.88 0.44
C PHE A 58 -26.65 -0.97 -0.58
N ASN A 59 -26.75 -2.08 -1.33
CA ASN A 59 -27.71 -2.26 -2.43
C ASN A 59 -27.76 -1.07 -3.42
N SER A 60 -26.65 -0.36 -3.53
CA SER A 60 -26.52 0.94 -4.20
C SER A 60 -25.10 1.06 -4.71
N ILE A 61 -24.92 1.57 -5.93
CA ILE A 61 -23.59 1.73 -6.54
C ILE A 61 -22.94 3.06 -6.12
N LYS A 62 -23.74 4.06 -5.75
CA LYS A 62 -23.25 5.39 -5.42
C LYS A 62 -22.56 5.42 -4.06
N GLU A 63 -23.14 4.77 -3.06
CA GLU A 63 -22.61 4.71 -1.68
C GLU A 63 -21.22 4.06 -1.60
N PRO A 64 -20.95 2.87 -2.18
CA PRO A 64 -19.61 2.29 -2.24
C PRO A 64 -18.60 3.20 -2.90
N LEU A 65 -18.97 3.87 -3.99
CA LEU A 65 -18.06 4.73 -4.74
C LEU A 65 -17.58 5.92 -3.86
N ILE A 66 -18.49 6.48 -3.06
CA ILE A 66 -18.16 7.52 -2.07
C ILE A 66 -17.24 6.98 -0.97
N VAL A 67 -17.52 5.78 -0.45
CA VAL A 67 -16.67 5.14 0.58
C VAL A 67 -15.25 4.93 0.04
N TRP A 68 -15.12 4.39 -1.17
CA TRP A 68 -13.83 4.10 -1.79
C TRP A 68 -13.01 5.35 -2.13
N LEU A 69 -13.66 6.49 -2.41
CA LEU A 69 -12.97 7.78 -2.55
C LEU A 69 -12.59 8.39 -1.19
N THR A 70 -13.41 8.19 -0.16
CA THR A 70 -13.20 8.81 1.14
C THR A 70 -12.14 8.09 1.97
N VAL A 71 -12.00 6.77 1.83
CA VAL A 71 -10.96 5.98 2.53
C VAL A 71 -9.53 6.50 2.28
N PRO A 72 -9.04 6.61 1.03
CA PRO A 72 -7.69 7.14 0.77
C PRO A 72 -7.57 8.60 1.18
N LEU A 73 -8.61 9.41 1.01
CA LEU A 73 -8.62 10.81 1.45
C LEU A 73 -8.50 10.94 2.97
N ALA A 74 -9.22 10.11 3.73
CA ALA A 74 -9.16 10.06 5.19
C ALA A 74 -7.78 9.61 5.67
N LEU A 75 -7.18 8.61 5.02
CA LEU A 75 -5.81 8.16 5.29
C LEU A 75 -4.81 9.30 5.11
N ILE A 76 -4.85 10.01 3.98
CA ILE A 76 -3.99 11.16 3.73
C ILE A 76 -4.20 12.23 4.80
N GLY A 77 -5.45 12.57 5.12
CA GLY A 77 -5.78 13.56 6.16
C GLY A 77 -5.21 13.21 7.53
N VAL A 78 -5.35 11.95 7.97
CA VAL A 78 -4.80 11.48 9.25
C VAL A 78 -3.29 11.45 9.23
N THR A 79 -2.65 10.93 8.17
CA THR A 79 -1.20 10.89 8.06
C THR A 79 -0.60 12.29 8.05
N THR A 80 -1.14 13.22 7.25
CA THR A 80 -0.68 14.61 7.21
C THR A 80 -0.94 15.33 8.55
N GLY A 81 -2.08 15.09 9.18
CA GLY A 81 -2.39 15.66 10.51
C GLY A 81 -1.40 15.19 11.58
N LEU A 82 -1.07 13.91 11.60
CA LEU A 82 -0.06 13.36 12.52
C LEU A 82 1.35 13.89 12.22
N LEU A 83 1.71 13.98 10.94
CA LEU A 83 3.00 14.51 10.52
C LEU A 83 3.14 15.99 10.94
N ALA A 84 2.08 16.80 10.80
CA ALA A 84 2.07 18.18 11.26
C ALA A 84 2.24 18.28 12.78
N LEU A 85 1.65 17.35 13.54
CA LEU A 85 1.81 17.25 14.99
C LEU A 85 3.12 16.59 15.45
N ASN A 86 3.96 16.11 14.52
CA ASN A 86 5.15 15.29 14.83
C ASN A 86 4.86 14.09 15.74
N THR A 87 3.64 13.53 15.65
CA THR A 87 3.24 12.36 16.45
C THR A 87 3.24 11.10 15.59
N PRO A 88 3.72 9.96 16.13
CA PRO A 88 3.68 8.70 15.41
C PRO A 88 2.24 8.17 15.33
N PHE A 89 1.99 7.34 14.32
CA PHE A 89 0.71 6.64 14.16
C PHE A 89 0.55 5.60 15.27
N GLY A 90 -0.16 5.99 16.34
CA GLY A 90 -0.40 5.18 17.52
C GLY A 90 -1.88 4.85 17.76
N PHE A 91 -2.17 4.25 18.90
CA PHE A 91 -3.53 3.82 19.26
C PHE A 91 -4.55 4.96 19.29
N MET A 92 -4.16 6.15 19.77
CA MET A 92 -5.04 7.33 19.78
C MET A 92 -5.42 7.78 18.36
N ALA A 93 -4.48 7.71 17.41
CA ALA A 93 -4.73 8.04 16.02
C ALA A 93 -5.69 7.03 15.35
N LEU A 94 -5.55 5.74 15.69
CA LEU A 94 -6.49 4.70 15.27
C LEU A 94 -7.91 4.96 15.79
N LEU A 95 -8.08 5.29 17.07
CA LEU A 95 -9.39 5.63 17.64
C LEU A 95 -10.01 6.84 16.93
N GLY A 96 -9.23 7.89 16.67
CA GLY A 96 -9.67 9.06 15.92
C GLY A 96 -10.09 8.72 14.49
N PHE A 97 -9.29 7.92 13.78
CA PHE A 97 -9.59 7.45 12.43
C PHE A 97 -10.87 6.62 12.37
N LEU A 98 -11.07 5.69 13.32
CA LEU A 98 -12.29 4.87 13.40
C LEU A 98 -13.53 5.74 13.68
N SER A 99 -13.41 6.74 14.56
CA SER A 99 -14.48 7.69 14.86
C SER A 99 -14.85 8.52 13.62
N LEU A 100 -13.86 9.00 12.86
CA LEU A 100 -14.06 9.73 11.61
C LEU A 100 -14.75 8.85 10.56
N SER A 101 -14.27 7.62 10.37
CA SER A 101 -14.86 6.64 9.45
C SER A 101 -16.33 6.38 9.77
N GLY A 102 -16.68 6.22 11.05
CA GLY A 102 -18.08 6.04 11.48
C GLY A 102 -18.97 7.26 11.18
N MET A 103 -18.44 8.48 11.32
CA MET A 103 -19.19 9.70 10.94
C MET A 103 -19.36 9.83 9.43
N VAL A 104 -18.33 9.49 8.64
CA VAL A 104 -18.42 9.47 7.18
C VAL A 104 -19.46 8.48 6.70
N LEU A 105 -19.51 7.27 7.27
CA LEU A 105 -20.49 6.25 6.90
C LEU A 105 -21.93 6.60 7.32
N LYS A 106 -22.09 7.34 8.41
CA LYS A 106 -23.41 7.76 8.90
C LYS A 106 -23.97 8.96 8.12
N ASN A 107 -23.09 9.85 7.66
CA ASN A 107 -23.45 11.13 7.06
C ASN A 107 -23.17 11.19 5.54
N GLY A 108 -22.72 10.09 4.96
CA GLY A 108 -22.51 9.86 3.53
C GLY A 108 -23.55 8.94 2.93
#